data_AF-A0A1T5CV64-F1
#
_entry.id   AF-A0A1T5CV64-F1
#
_cell.length_a   1.000
_cell.length_b   1.000
_cell.length_c   1.000
_cell.angle_alpha   90.00
_cell.angle_beta   90.00
_cell.angle_gamma   90.00
#
_symmetry.space_group_name_H-M   'P 1'
#
loop_
_entity.id
_entity.type
_entity.pdbx_description
1 polymer ?
#
loop_
_entity_poly.entity_id
_entity_poly.type
_entity_poly.pdbx_seq_one_letter_code
_entity_poly.pdbx_strand_id
1 'polypeptide(L)'
;MYINIYKWGNADIGNVRETFFANQLSYRHQLEFPERGDFLIDGRYVFEIGGKDKTGGQLKGVGEGYVAADGIEYGTSTKIPLWLFGFLY
;
A
#
# COMPACT_ATOMS: atom_id res chain seq x y z
N MET A 1 0.72 13.50 -36.99
CA MET A 1 0.61 13.84 -35.56
C MET A 1 -0.77 13.39 -35.10
N TYR A 2 -0.88 12.24 -34.44
CA TYR A 2 -2.14 11.76 -33.87
C TYR A 2 -2.01 11.83 -32.36
N ILE A 3 -2.86 12.65 -31.73
CA ILE A 3 -3.01 12.71 -30.28
C ILE A 3 -4.05 11.66 -29.90
N ASN A 4 -3.65 10.66 -29.12
CA ASN A 4 -4.56 9.61 -28.66
C ASN A 4 -5.18 10.05 -27.32
N ILE A 5 -6.41 10.59 -27.39
CA ILE A 5 -7.14 11.24 -26.27
C ILE A 5 -8.08 10.31 -25.48
N TYR A 6 -7.97 8.98 -25.59
CA TYR A 6 -8.83 8.07 -24.81
C TYR A 6 -8.04 6.96 -24.11
N LYS A 7 -7.67 7.21 -22.85
CA LYS A 7 -7.57 6.13 -21.84
C LYS A 7 -8.78 6.23 -20.91
N TRP A 8 -9.94 5.80 -21.42
CA TRP A 8 -11.10 5.51 -20.58
C TRP A 8 -10.95 4.09 -20.02
N GLY A 9 -11.05 3.91 -18.70
CA GLY A 9 -11.38 2.60 -18.11
C GLY A 9 -10.24 1.72 -17.58
N ASN A 10 -9.04 2.24 -17.27
CA ASN A 10 -8.09 1.48 -16.46
C ASN A 10 -7.86 2.23 -15.14
N ALA A 11 -8.34 1.67 -14.03
CA ALA A 11 -7.98 2.16 -12.71
C ALA A 11 -6.46 2.07 -12.56
N ASP A 12 -5.85 3.12 -11.99
CA ASP A 12 -4.43 3.05 -11.66
C ASP A 12 -4.20 1.92 -10.65
N ILE A 13 -3.32 0.98 -10.99
CA ILE A 13 -3.10 -0.21 -10.18
C ILE A 13 -2.54 0.13 -8.80
N GLY A 14 -1.83 1.25 -8.65
CA GLY A 14 -1.43 1.78 -7.34
C GLY A 14 -2.66 2.13 -6.50
N ASN A 15 -3.55 2.95 -7.05
CA ASN A 15 -4.80 3.34 -6.39
C ASN A 15 -5.66 2.13 -6.01
N VAL A 16 -5.72 1.09 -6.86
CA VAL A 16 -6.46 -0.14 -6.55
C VAL A 16 -5.88 -0.84 -5.31
N ARG A 17 -4.56 -0.93 -5.19
CA ARG A 17 -3.89 -1.57 -4.04
C ARG A 17 -4.07 -0.77 -2.76
N GLU A 18 -3.90 0.54 -2.84
CA GLU A 18 -4.12 1.46 -1.71
C GLU A 18 -5.57 1.41 -1.23
N THR A 19 -6.53 1.43 -2.17
CA THR A 19 -7.96 1.29 -1.88
C THR A 19 -8.27 -0.05 -1.23
N PHE A 20 -7.70 -1.16 -1.74
CA PHE A 20 -7.86 -2.48 -1.14
C PHE A 20 -7.36 -2.48 0.30
N PHE A 21 -6.13 -2.01 0.53
CA PHE A 21 -5.52 -1.93 1.85
C PHE A 21 -6.38 -1.11 2.82
N ALA A 22 -6.77 0.11 2.41
CA ALA A 22 -7.58 1.00 3.22
C ALA A 22 -8.93 0.35 3.60
N ASN A 23 -9.59 -0.29 2.64
CA ASN A 23 -10.85 -1.00 2.89
C ASN A 23 -10.69 -2.16 3.87
N GLN A 24 -9.57 -2.90 3.84
CA GLN A 24 -9.37 -4.04 4.75
C GLN A 24 -9.14 -3.61 6.20
N LEU A 25 -8.46 -2.48 6.44
CA LEU A 25 -8.12 -2.05 7.80
C LEU A 25 -9.12 -1.06 8.42
N SER A 26 -9.79 -0.25 7.60
CA SER A 26 -10.64 0.86 8.07
C SER A 26 -11.79 0.47 9.00
N TYR A 27 -12.20 -0.80 9.01
CA TYR A 27 -13.28 -1.26 9.88
C TYR A 27 -12.86 -1.31 11.37
N ARG A 28 -11.60 -1.64 11.67
CA ARG A 28 -11.12 -1.81 13.05
C ARG A 28 -9.93 -0.93 13.42
N HIS A 29 -9.31 -0.28 12.46
CA HIS A 29 -8.11 0.51 12.66
C HIS A 29 -8.30 1.94 12.18
N GLN A 30 -7.60 2.86 12.85
CA GLN A 30 -7.55 4.25 12.43
C GLN A 30 -6.50 4.41 11.32
N LEU A 31 -6.92 5.01 10.21
CA LEU A 31 -6.07 5.28 9.05
C LEU A 31 -5.84 6.78 8.93
N GLU A 32 -4.58 7.17 8.83
CA GLU A 32 -4.13 8.55 8.66
C GLU A 32 -3.10 8.66 7.52
N PHE A 33 -2.88 9.88 7.02
CA PHE A 33 -1.86 10.16 6.02
C PHE A 33 -0.61 10.77 6.68
N PRO A 34 0.51 10.03 6.75
CA PRO A 34 1.77 10.53 7.32
C PRO A 34 2.57 11.39 6.32
N GLU A 35 3.63 12.05 6.78
CA GLU A 35 4.59 12.75 5.92
C GLU A 35 5.41 11.78 5.03
N ARG A 36 5.55 10.53 5.47
CA ARG A 36 6.29 9.45 4.77
C ARG A 36 5.48 8.17 4.74
N GLY A 37 5.44 7.51 3.57
CA GLY A 37 4.59 6.34 3.33
C GLY A 37 3.18 6.76 2.89
N ASP A 38 2.31 5.77 2.71
CA ASP A 38 0.96 5.98 2.19
C ASP A 38 -0.09 6.01 3.32
N PHE A 39 0.09 5.18 4.37
CA PHE A 39 -0.83 5.12 5.50
C PHE A 39 -0.11 5.02 6.84
N LEU A 40 -0.66 5.68 7.86
CA LEU A 40 -0.33 5.51 9.27
C LEU A 40 -1.50 4.80 9.94
N ILE A 41 -1.21 3.66 10.57
CA ILE A 41 -2.19 2.81 11.24
C ILE A 41 -2.04 2.95 12.74
N ASP A 42 -3.15 3.30 13.40
CA ASP A 42 -3.26 3.47 14.85
C ASP A 42 -2.15 4.36 15.46
N GLY A 43 -1.74 5.40 14.73
CA GLY A 43 -0.70 6.34 15.16
C GLY A 43 0.70 5.72 15.30
N ARG A 44 0.91 4.48 14.84
CA ARG A 44 2.12 3.70 15.14
C ARG A 44 2.81 3.14 13.91
N TYR A 45 2.08 2.43 13.06
CA TYR A 45 2.66 1.67 11.96
C TYR A 45 2.52 2.41 10.64
N VAL A 46 3.62 2.63 9.93
CA VAL A 46 3.60 3.29 8.63
C VAL A 46 3.68 2.25 7.53
N PHE A 47 2.77 2.30 6.57
CA PHE A 47 2.72 1.41 5.43
C PHE A 47 2.99 2.15 4.12
N GLU A 48 3.82 1.55 3.27
CA GLU A 48 3.97 1.89 1.85
C GLU A 48 3.36 0.75 1.02
N ILE A 49 2.43 1.06 0.13
CA ILE A 49 1.67 0.10 -0.67
C ILE A 49 2.26 0.08 -2.09
N GLY A 50 2.40 -1.12 -2.67
CA GLY A 50 2.91 -1.20 -4.03
C GLY A 50 2.95 -2.59 -4.61
N GLY A 51 3.58 -2.71 -5.79
CA GLY A 51 3.84 -4.01 -6.40
C GLY A 51 5.08 -4.69 -5.84
N LYS A 52 5.38 -5.88 -6.36
CA LYS A 52 6.49 -6.75 -5.94
C LYS A 52 7.86 -6.04 -5.89
N ASP A 53 8.09 -5.05 -6.75
CA ASP A 53 9.37 -4.35 -6.86
C ASP A 53 9.50 -3.13 -5.91
N LYS A 54 8.46 -2.83 -5.11
CA LYS A 54 8.47 -1.73 -4.13
C LYS A 54 9.50 -2.01 -3.03
N THR A 55 10.42 -1.08 -2.80
CA THR A 55 11.60 -1.29 -1.94
C THR A 55 11.52 -0.65 -0.56
N GLY A 56 10.46 0.10 -0.23
CA GLY A 56 10.36 0.79 1.06
C GLY A 56 11.17 2.08 1.13
N GLY A 57 11.53 2.67 -0.02
CA GLY A 57 12.41 3.84 -0.08
C GLY A 57 11.85 5.05 0.68
N GLN A 58 10.52 5.18 0.74
CA GLN A 58 9.84 6.25 1.47
C GLN A 58 9.94 6.07 2.99
N LEU A 59 10.13 4.83 3.45
CA LEU A 59 10.15 4.44 4.86
C LEU A 59 11.54 4.56 5.51
N LYS A 60 12.54 5.11 4.79
CA LYS A 60 13.89 5.29 5.35
C LYS A 60 13.83 6.17 6.61
N GLY A 61 14.34 5.64 7.72
CA GLY A 61 14.34 6.31 9.02
C GLY A 61 13.01 6.22 9.78
N VAL A 62 12.01 5.52 9.25
CA VAL A 62 10.78 5.19 9.97
C VAL A 62 11.01 3.90 10.77
N GLY A 63 10.86 3.95 12.09
CA GLY A 63 11.16 2.82 12.98
C GLY A 63 10.20 1.63 12.81
N GLU A 64 8.91 1.91 12.64
CA GLU A 64 7.86 0.90 12.49
C GLU A 64 7.21 1.00 11.09
N GLY A 65 8.06 0.93 10.06
CA GLY A 65 7.68 1.03 8.65
C GLY A 65 7.65 -0.31 7.91
N TYR A 66 6.60 -0.55 7.13
CA TYR A 66 6.40 -1.79 6.36
C TYR A 66 5.94 -1.53 4.93
N VAL A 67 6.35 -2.38 4.00
CA VAL A 67 5.84 -2.39 2.63
C VAL A 67 4.75 -3.45 2.51
N ALA A 68 3.52 -3.07 2.17
CA ALA A 68 2.49 -4.02 1.75
C ALA A 68 2.58 -4.21 0.23
N ALA A 69 3.07 -5.36 -0.20
CA ALA A 69 3.41 -5.61 -1.60
C ALA A 69 2.49 -6.63 -2.27
N ASP A 70 1.93 -6.24 -3.40
CA ASP A 70 1.21 -7.10 -4.33
C ASP A 70 2.16 -7.93 -5.20
N GLY A 71 1.77 -9.15 -5.58
CA GLY A 71 2.55 -10.03 -6.43
C GLY A 71 3.72 -10.76 -5.74
N ILE A 72 3.66 -10.93 -4.41
CA ILE A 72 4.59 -11.76 -3.65
C ILE A 72 3.85 -12.83 -2.84
N GLU A 73 4.47 -14.00 -2.67
CA GLU A 73 3.90 -15.15 -1.94
C GLU A 73 4.32 -15.19 -0.47
N TYR A 74 5.53 -14.71 -0.16
CA TYR A 74 6.10 -14.70 1.19
C TYR A 74 6.65 -13.32 1.53
N GLY A 75 6.56 -12.97 2.81
CA GLY A 75 7.09 -11.72 3.34
C GLY A 75 8.56 -11.77 3.74
N THR A 76 9.06 -10.64 4.19
CA THR A 76 10.34 -10.48 4.90
C THR A 76 10.08 -9.71 6.21
N SER A 77 11.14 -9.32 6.93
CA SER A 77 11.00 -8.55 8.17
C SER A 77 10.24 -7.22 8.02
N THR A 78 10.30 -6.59 6.84
CA THR A 78 9.70 -5.27 6.58
C THR A 78 8.79 -5.24 5.36
N LYS A 79 8.48 -6.40 4.78
CA LYS A 79 7.64 -6.53 3.58
C LYS A 79 6.60 -7.61 3.76
N ILE A 80 5.34 -7.27 3.58
CA ILE A 80 4.19 -8.11 3.87
C ILE A 80 3.41 -8.30 2.57
N PRO A 81 3.05 -9.54 2.18
CA PRO A 81 2.16 -9.75 1.05
C PRO A 81 0.82 -9.03 1.23
N LEU A 82 0.43 -8.20 0.26
CA LEU A 82 -0.76 -7.37 0.35
C LEU A 82 -2.04 -8.21 0.53
N TRP A 83 -2.10 -9.40 -0.06
CA TRP A 83 -3.26 -10.28 0.05
C TRP A 83 -3.52 -10.80 1.48
N LEU A 84 -2.54 -10.76 2.39
CA LEU A 84 -2.75 -11.15 3.80
C LEU A 84 -3.70 -10.21 4.53
N PHE A 85 -3.78 -8.94 4.11
CA PHE A 85 -4.70 -7.98 4.72
C PHE A 85 -6.17 -8.33 4.43
N GLY A 86 -6.45 -9.16 3.41
CA GLY A 86 -7.81 -9.66 3.12
C GLY A 86 -8.39 -10.61 4.18
N PHE A 87 -7.63 -10.97 5.21
CA PHE A 87 -8.12 -11.79 6.34
C PHE A 87 -8.46 -10.96 7.59
N LEU A 88 -8.32 -9.63 7.56
CA LEU A 88 -8.36 -8.76 8.75
C LEU A 88 -9.72 -8.09 9.02
N TYR A 89 -10.82 -8.63 8.49
CA TYR A 89 -12.20 -8.16 8.77
C TYR A 89 -12.53 -8.01 10.27
#